data_AF-A0A6A0IHZ0-F1
#
_entry.id   AF-A0A6A0IHZ0-F1
#
_cell.length_a   1.000
_cell.length_b   1.000
_cell.length_c   1.000
_cell.angle_alpha   90.00
_cell.angle_beta   90.00
_cell.angle_gamma   90.00
#
_symmetry.space_group_name_H-M   'P 1'
#
loop_
_entity.id
_entity.type
_entity.pdbx_description
1 polymer ?
#
loop_
_entity_poly.entity_id
_entity_poly.type
_entity_poly.pdbx_seq_one_letter_code
_entity_poly.pdbx_strand_id
1 'polypeptide(L)'
;MHVLITNATLGGGTGLELWVLDLARGLLRRGHRVGVASPVHGPLAEEVAAAGAEVVASARELSAPPDVLHGHAHAVTVEALLAFPSVPALFVCHDRLAAAAVPPLHPRVRRYVAGDSSCEERLRLYGIPDGRRAVVLDGVDLSRLPPRAALPQRPARALAFADAGALPDVEPLRAACAAGGVALEAATRGASGDGEPGRLLSGYDLVFAEGRCALEALAVGCAVVLFGRRGLGEAVSFASVPRMRAWGFGPPLPARSPEAASVLAELARYDRDDAAAVRDVVRREADAAVALDRYEALYGEVLEEPPAPGCAEEELRRYLDLQLRAALDVADRPSACATEPLAASALGALEISWSRRPDRVRAGERFEARVTLANRGSGRVSSDPPWPVHLSYRWFDRDSGEVVVLDGARSLLLPPLALDERRSYPVGVEAPARPGSYRLLVTLVQEGVAWLSDRAAHLGLSADVEVEAPTAPKAS
;
A
#
# COMPACT_ATOMS: atom_id res chain seq x y z
N MET A 1 -12.11 19.01 -19.62
CA MET A 1 -10.63 18.92 -19.62
C MET A 1 -10.19 17.58 -20.17
N HIS A 2 -8.95 17.50 -20.65
CA HIS A 2 -8.26 16.31 -21.09
C HIS A 2 -7.36 15.79 -19.97
N VAL A 3 -7.65 14.60 -19.43
CA VAL A 3 -6.88 13.97 -18.35
C VAL A 3 -6.05 12.83 -18.95
N LEU A 4 -4.73 12.84 -18.71
CA LEU A 4 -3.86 11.70 -19.02
C LEU A 4 -3.62 10.89 -17.76
N ILE A 5 -4.14 9.67 -17.73
CA ILE A 5 -3.89 8.67 -16.69
C ILE A 5 -2.63 7.88 -17.06
N THR A 6 -1.72 7.65 -16.12
CA THR A 6 -0.53 6.80 -16.36
C THR A 6 -0.56 5.55 -15.49
N ASN A 7 -0.29 4.39 -16.06
CA ASN A 7 -0.18 3.14 -15.31
C ASN A 7 0.88 2.20 -15.89
N ALA A 8 1.49 1.36 -15.05
CA ALA A 8 2.57 0.48 -15.49
C ALA A 8 2.12 -0.62 -16.46
N THR A 9 0.92 -1.16 -16.25
CA THR A 9 0.34 -2.23 -17.06
C THR A 9 -1.16 -2.03 -17.24
N LEU A 10 -1.72 -2.61 -18.30
CA LEU A 10 -3.17 -2.77 -18.53
C LEU A 10 -3.46 -4.21 -19.00
N GLY A 11 -2.93 -5.19 -18.27
CA GLY A 11 -3.10 -6.62 -18.51
C GLY A 11 -4.39 -7.19 -17.91
N GLY A 12 -4.97 -6.57 -16.88
CA GLY A 12 -6.25 -6.97 -16.28
C GLY A 12 -6.14 -7.87 -15.04
N GLY A 13 -5.00 -7.85 -14.35
CA GLY A 13 -4.71 -8.77 -13.26
C GLY A 13 -4.89 -8.20 -11.85
N THR A 14 -5.00 -6.87 -11.70
CA THR A 14 -4.89 -6.22 -10.39
C THR A 14 -6.00 -5.22 -10.09
N GLY A 15 -6.27 -4.99 -8.80
CA GLY A 15 -7.22 -3.97 -8.35
C GLY A 15 -6.95 -2.55 -8.85
N LEU A 16 -5.68 -2.16 -8.98
CA LEU A 16 -5.27 -0.85 -9.51
C LEU A 16 -5.62 -0.70 -11.00
N GLU A 17 -5.34 -1.71 -11.80
CA GLU A 17 -5.67 -1.68 -13.23
C GLU A 17 -7.19 -1.52 -13.44
N LEU A 18 -7.99 -2.22 -12.64
CA LEU A 18 -9.44 -2.07 -12.66
C LEU A 18 -9.89 -0.70 -12.15
N TRP A 19 -9.17 -0.12 -11.19
CA TRP A 19 -9.44 1.24 -10.74
C TRP A 19 -9.17 2.25 -11.87
N VAL A 20 -8.11 2.06 -12.66
CA VAL A 20 -7.84 2.87 -13.87
C VAL A 20 -9.00 2.76 -14.86
N LEU A 21 -9.57 1.58 -15.06
CA LEU A 21 -10.76 1.40 -15.91
C LEU A 21 -11.98 2.14 -15.36
N ASP A 22 -12.28 2.02 -14.06
CA ASP A 22 -13.42 2.69 -13.44
C ASP A 22 -13.26 4.22 -13.47
N LEU A 23 -12.05 4.71 -13.20
CA LEU A 23 -11.68 6.12 -13.27
C LEU A 23 -11.84 6.65 -14.70
N ALA A 24 -11.32 5.95 -15.71
CA ALA A 24 -11.45 6.34 -17.11
C ALA A 24 -12.92 6.42 -17.54
N ARG A 25 -13.71 5.38 -17.26
CA ARG A 25 -15.16 5.34 -17.54
C ARG A 25 -15.90 6.48 -16.83
N GLY A 26 -15.58 6.71 -15.56
CA GLY A 26 -16.18 7.76 -14.75
C GLY A 26 -15.94 9.16 -15.30
N LEU A 27 -14.68 9.47 -15.64
CA LEU A 27 -14.29 10.75 -16.23
C LEU A 27 -14.93 10.96 -17.62
N LEU A 28 -14.96 9.92 -18.46
CA LEU A 28 -15.63 9.99 -19.77
C LEU A 28 -17.12 10.30 -19.61
N ARG A 29 -17.83 9.65 -18.67
CA ARG A 29 -19.24 9.93 -18.37
C ARG A 29 -19.49 11.37 -17.90
N ARG A 30 -18.50 12.01 -17.27
CA ARG A 30 -18.55 13.42 -16.83
C ARG A 30 -18.13 14.41 -17.92
N GLY A 31 -17.88 13.93 -19.15
CA GLY A 31 -17.57 14.77 -20.31
C GLY A 31 -16.10 15.16 -20.44
N HIS A 32 -15.20 14.50 -19.71
CA HIS A 32 -13.76 14.65 -19.90
C HIS A 32 -13.28 13.90 -21.14
N ARG A 33 -12.21 14.40 -21.76
CA ARG A 33 -11.39 13.57 -22.65
C ARG A 33 -10.40 12.80 -21.77
N VAL A 34 -10.19 11.52 -22.07
CA VAL A 34 -9.32 10.67 -21.27
C VAL A 34 -8.31 9.97 -22.18
N GLY A 35 -7.04 10.16 -21.86
CA GLY A 35 -5.94 9.34 -22.36
C GLY A 35 -5.45 8.40 -21.26
N VAL A 36 -4.98 7.22 -21.62
CA VAL A 36 -4.31 6.28 -20.71
C VAL A 36 -2.99 5.83 -21.33
N ALA A 37 -1.87 6.22 -20.72
CA ALA A 37 -0.54 5.76 -21.12
C ALA A 37 -0.11 4.56 -20.27
N SER A 38 0.23 3.47 -20.95
CA SER A 38 0.80 2.28 -20.32
C SER A 38 1.70 1.51 -21.27
N PRO A 39 2.95 1.17 -20.90
CA PRO A 39 3.87 0.48 -21.81
C PRO A 39 3.50 -0.99 -22.07
N VAL A 40 2.63 -1.59 -21.24
CA VAL A 40 2.22 -2.99 -21.36
C VAL A 40 0.71 -3.06 -21.50
N HIS A 41 0.24 -3.46 -22.68
CA HIS A 41 -1.18 -3.63 -22.98
C HIS A 41 -1.59 -5.10 -22.87
N GLY A 42 -2.86 -5.32 -22.53
CA GLY A 42 -3.52 -6.62 -22.55
C GLY A 42 -5.04 -6.43 -22.66
N PRO A 43 -5.86 -7.43 -22.28
CA PRO A 43 -7.32 -7.36 -22.42
C PRO A 43 -7.95 -6.11 -21.79
N LEU A 44 -7.39 -5.62 -20.67
CA LEU A 44 -7.92 -4.42 -20.03
C LEU A 44 -7.65 -3.13 -20.83
N ALA A 45 -6.56 -3.06 -21.59
CA ALA A 45 -6.31 -1.95 -22.51
C ALA A 45 -7.41 -1.86 -23.57
N GLU A 46 -7.86 -3.00 -24.09
CA GLU A 46 -8.98 -3.09 -25.04
C GLU A 46 -10.29 -2.63 -24.39
N GLU A 47 -10.56 -3.00 -23.14
CA GLU A 47 -11.73 -2.53 -22.40
C GLU A 47 -11.72 -1.01 -22.14
N VAL A 48 -10.56 -0.44 -21.81
CA VAL A 48 -10.39 1.00 -21.63
C VAL A 48 -10.61 1.73 -22.96
N ALA A 49 -10.05 1.22 -24.07
CA ALA A 49 -10.25 1.78 -25.40
C ALA A 49 -11.72 1.68 -25.85
N ALA A 50 -12.37 0.55 -25.60
CA ALA A 50 -13.79 0.34 -25.91
C ALA A 50 -14.71 1.25 -25.10
N ALA A 51 -14.28 1.72 -23.92
CA ALA A 51 -15.00 2.74 -23.15
C ALA A 51 -14.92 4.15 -23.76
N GLY A 52 -14.00 4.38 -24.71
CA GLY A 52 -13.82 5.65 -25.42
C GLY A 52 -12.59 6.45 -24.99
N ALA A 53 -11.71 5.90 -24.15
CA ALA A 53 -10.41 6.51 -23.83
C ALA A 53 -9.37 6.22 -24.91
N GLU A 54 -8.46 7.16 -25.15
CA GLU A 54 -7.30 6.94 -26.00
C GLU A 54 -6.24 6.15 -25.23
N VAL A 55 -5.87 4.95 -25.68
CA VAL A 55 -4.87 4.10 -25.01
C VAL A 55 -3.59 4.09 -25.82
N VAL A 56 -2.47 4.47 -25.20
CA VAL A 56 -1.17 4.61 -25.86
C VAL A 56 -0.07 3.87 -25.11
N ALA A 57 0.96 3.42 -25.83
CA ALA A 57 2.10 2.74 -25.23
C ALA A 57 3.06 3.73 -24.55
N SER A 58 3.17 4.92 -25.12
CA SER A 58 3.96 6.04 -24.62
C SER A 58 3.10 7.28 -24.49
N ALA A 59 3.34 8.09 -23.45
CA ALA A 59 2.69 9.39 -23.29
C ALA A 59 2.94 10.33 -24.50
N ARG A 60 4.02 10.11 -25.26
CA ARG A 60 4.38 10.89 -26.46
C ARG A 60 3.48 10.62 -27.66
N GLU A 61 2.74 9.51 -27.65
CA GLU A 61 1.87 9.09 -28.75
C GLU A 61 0.46 9.66 -28.64
N LEU A 62 0.15 10.37 -27.54
CA LEU A 62 -1.17 10.94 -27.29
C LEU A 62 -1.54 11.96 -28.38
N SER A 63 -2.75 11.86 -28.91
CA SER A 63 -3.23 12.66 -30.06
C SER A 63 -3.29 14.16 -29.81
N ALA A 64 -3.43 14.57 -28.55
CA ALA A 64 -3.48 15.96 -28.12
C ALA A 64 -2.84 16.11 -26.73
N PRO A 65 -2.25 17.26 -26.38
CA PRO A 65 -1.72 17.47 -25.05
C PRO A 65 -2.84 17.39 -23.99
N PRO A 66 -2.58 16.81 -22.80
CA PRO A 66 -3.52 16.82 -21.70
C PRO A 66 -3.48 18.14 -20.93
N ASP A 67 -4.58 18.46 -20.24
CA ASP A 67 -4.65 19.59 -19.31
C ASP A 67 -4.00 19.24 -17.96
N VAL A 68 -4.11 17.97 -17.54
CA VAL A 68 -3.57 17.48 -16.25
C VAL A 68 -3.11 16.03 -16.38
N LEU A 69 -2.01 15.70 -15.68
CA LEU A 69 -1.52 14.33 -15.54
C LEU A 69 -2.04 13.71 -14.23
N HIS A 70 -2.60 12.51 -14.32
CA HIS A 70 -3.00 11.69 -13.18
C HIS A 70 -2.11 10.44 -13.14
N GLY A 71 -1.07 10.50 -12.32
CA GLY A 71 -0.07 9.44 -12.26
C GLY A 71 -0.40 8.31 -11.29
N HIS A 72 -0.34 7.05 -11.72
CA HIS A 72 -0.42 5.87 -10.83
C HIS A 72 0.88 5.05 -10.77
N ALA A 73 1.77 5.20 -11.76
CA ALA A 73 3.04 4.49 -11.83
C ALA A 73 4.21 5.46 -12.04
N HIS A 74 5.25 5.33 -11.22
CA HIS A 74 6.39 6.26 -11.19
C HIS A 74 7.00 6.52 -12.57
N ALA A 75 7.49 5.47 -13.23
CA ALA A 75 8.23 5.59 -14.50
C ALA A 75 7.37 6.24 -15.60
N VAL A 76 6.12 5.79 -15.74
CA VAL A 76 5.20 6.29 -16.77
C VAL A 76 4.75 7.72 -16.45
N THR A 77 4.58 8.07 -15.17
CA THR A 77 4.30 9.45 -14.75
C THR A 77 5.45 10.39 -15.11
N VAL A 78 6.69 9.96 -14.86
CA VAL A 78 7.85 10.80 -15.21
C VAL A 78 8.04 10.92 -16.71
N GLU A 79 7.82 9.84 -17.47
CA GLU A 79 7.79 9.91 -18.93
C GLU A 79 6.76 10.94 -19.43
N ALA A 80 5.54 10.93 -18.87
CA ALA A 80 4.50 11.90 -19.20
C ALA A 80 4.88 13.34 -18.81
N LEU A 81 5.51 13.53 -17.65
CA LEU A 81 6.04 14.84 -17.25
C LEU A 81 7.06 15.35 -18.27
N LEU A 82 7.95 14.49 -18.79
CA LEU A 82 8.93 14.85 -19.81
C LEU A 82 8.29 15.12 -21.18
N ALA A 83 7.28 14.34 -21.56
CA ALA A 83 6.54 14.52 -22.81
C ALA A 83 5.76 15.84 -22.84
N PHE A 84 5.28 16.30 -21.68
CA PHE A 84 4.44 17.50 -21.57
C PHE A 84 5.00 18.50 -20.55
N PRO A 85 6.02 19.32 -20.90
CA PRO A 85 6.80 20.14 -19.95
C PRO A 85 6.00 21.21 -19.19
N SER A 86 4.87 21.67 -19.72
CA SER A 86 4.02 22.69 -19.10
C SER A 86 2.85 22.12 -18.30
N VAL A 87 2.56 20.83 -18.43
CA VAL A 87 1.36 20.23 -17.84
C VAL A 87 1.59 19.90 -16.37
N PRO A 88 0.70 20.34 -15.46
CA PRO A 88 0.77 19.99 -14.05
C PRO A 88 0.24 18.56 -13.80
N ALA A 89 0.62 17.99 -12.67
CA ALA A 89 0.34 16.61 -12.33
C ALA A 89 -0.15 16.47 -10.89
N LEU A 90 -0.92 15.41 -10.67
CA LEU A 90 -1.00 14.75 -9.38
C LEU A 90 -0.47 13.32 -9.50
N PHE A 91 -0.04 12.75 -8.39
CA PHE A 91 0.40 11.36 -8.31
C PHE A 91 -0.34 10.63 -7.20
N VAL A 92 -0.82 9.43 -7.48
CA VAL A 92 -1.52 8.58 -6.50
C VAL A 92 -0.63 7.43 -6.08
N CYS A 93 -0.36 7.35 -4.78
CA CYS A 93 0.32 6.23 -4.15
C CYS A 93 -0.72 5.16 -3.80
N HIS A 94 -0.63 4.03 -4.50
CA HIS A 94 -1.55 2.88 -4.36
C HIS A 94 -1.01 1.73 -3.51
N ASP A 95 0.29 1.75 -3.22
CA ASP A 95 0.94 0.68 -2.47
C ASP A 95 2.07 1.25 -1.62
N ARG A 96 2.16 0.79 -0.37
CA ARG A 96 3.19 1.21 0.58
C ARG A 96 4.61 0.79 0.17
N LEU A 97 4.77 -0.35 -0.49
CA LEU A 97 6.05 -1.04 -0.70
C LEU A 97 6.44 -1.16 -2.17
N ALA A 98 5.48 -1.22 -3.09
CA ALA A 98 5.77 -1.46 -4.51
C ALA A 98 6.69 -0.37 -5.10
N ALA A 99 7.70 -0.79 -5.88
CA ALA A 99 8.63 0.13 -6.54
C ALA A 99 7.91 1.06 -7.53
N ALA A 100 6.90 0.54 -8.25
CA ALA A 100 6.09 1.33 -9.17
C ALA A 100 5.29 2.45 -8.48
N ALA A 101 4.98 2.31 -7.19
CA ALA A 101 4.23 3.28 -6.39
C ALA A 101 5.13 4.32 -5.67
N VAL A 102 6.45 4.33 -5.92
CA VAL A 102 7.35 5.37 -5.40
C VAL A 102 6.89 6.74 -5.91
N PRO A 103 6.59 7.71 -5.03
CA PRO A 103 6.16 9.03 -5.49
C PRO A 103 7.29 9.73 -6.25
N PRO A 104 7.07 10.19 -7.50
CA PRO A 104 8.05 11.00 -8.22
C PRO A 104 8.09 12.38 -7.58
N LEU A 105 9.21 12.71 -6.92
CA LEU A 105 9.44 14.04 -6.39
C LEU A 105 9.66 14.97 -7.56
N HIS A 106 8.66 15.77 -7.93
CA HIS A 106 8.78 16.70 -9.05
C HIS A 106 7.96 17.97 -8.77
N PRO A 107 8.45 19.19 -9.07
CA PRO A 107 7.74 20.45 -8.77
C PRO A 107 6.34 20.51 -9.39
N ARG A 108 6.18 19.97 -10.61
CA ARG A 108 4.89 19.88 -11.30
C ARG A 108 3.92 18.82 -10.75
N VAL A 109 4.35 17.90 -9.88
CA VAL A 109 3.44 16.97 -9.18
C VAL A 109 2.88 17.70 -7.97
N ARG A 110 1.87 18.55 -8.17
CA ARG A 110 1.39 19.53 -7.20
C ARG A 110 0.63 18.90 -6.03
N ARG A 111 0.01 17.74 -6.26
CA ARG A 111 -0.65 16.93 -5.24
C ARG A 111 -0.15 15.49 -5.26
N TYR A 112 0.00 14.91 -4.08
CA TYR A 112 0.28 13.50 -3.86
C TYR A 112 -0.89 12.91 -3.08
N VAL A 113 -1.54 11.93 -3.68
CA VAL A 113 -2.77 11.34 -3.16
C VAL A 113 -2.44 9.95 -2.61
N ALA A 114 -2.82 9.67 -1.37
CA ALA A 114 -2.74 8.34 -0.81
C ALA A 114 -4.06 7.58 -1.03
N GLY A 115 -3.96 6.36 -1.55
CA GLY A 115 -5.10 5.45 -1.72
C GLY A 115 -5.62 4.85 -0.41
N ASP A 116 -4.78 4.85 0.64
CA ASP A 116 -5.11 4.41 2.00
C ASP A 116 -4.14 4.99 3.05
N SER A 117 -4.33 4.65 4.33
CA SER A 117 -3.47 5.11 5.44
C SER A 117 -2.02 4.62 5.31
N SER A 118 -1.80 3.44 4.74
CA SER A 118 -0.46 2.89 4.56
C SER A 118 0.34 3.65 3.50
N CYS A 119 -0.36 4.15 2.48
CA CYS A 119 0.16 5.02 1.44
C CYS A 119 0.41 6.44 1.96
N GLU A 120 -0.45 6.95 2.84
CA GLU A 120 -0.24 8.27 3.47
C GLU A 120 1.04 8.28 4.31
N GLU A 121 1.27 7.20 5.07
CA GLU A 121 2.54 6.99 5.75
C GLU A 121 3.72 6.95 4.78
N ARG A 122 3.60 6.29 3.62
CA ARG A 122 4.64 6.28 2.58
C ARG A 122 4.94 7.70 2.09
N LEU A 123 3.91 8.49 1.76
CA LEU A 123 4.09 9.88 1.31
C LEU A 123 4.80 10.73 2.38
N ARG A 124 4.48 10.53 3.65
CA ARG A 124 5.17 11.17 4.78
C ARG A 124 6.64 10.76 4.87
N LEU A 125 6.96 9.47 4.69
CA LEU A 125 8.33 8.96 4.70
C LEU A 125 9.19 9.56 3.56
N TYR A 126 8.57 9.86 2.41
CA TYR A 126 9.23 10.53 1.29
C TYR A 126 9.30 12.06 1.44
N GLY A 127 8.89 12.60 2.61
CA GLY A 127 9.03 14.02 2.94
C GLY A 127 8.08 14.94 2.17
N ILE A 128 7.01 14.41 1.56
CA ILE A 128 6.00 15.24 0.91
C ILE A 128 5.31 16.12 1.97
N PRO A 129 5.17 17.45 1.84
CA PRO A 129 4.52 18.28 2.86
C PRO A 129 3.01 18.02 3.01
N ASP A 130 2.45 18.21 4.21
CA ASP A 130 1.00 18.06 4.48
C ASP A 130 0.12 18.81 3.48
N GLY A 131 0.44 20.06 3.16
CA GLY A 131 -0.33 20.87 2.20
C GLY A 131 -0.30 20.37 0.75
N ARG A 132 0.51 19.35 0.44
CA ARG A 132 0.55 18.68 -0.87
C ARG A 132 0.04 17.24 -0.81
N ARG A 133 -0.30 16.72 0.37
CA ARG A 133 -0.86 15.38 0.55
C ARG A 133 -2.38 15.45 0.58
N ALA A 134 -3.03 14.45 0.01
CA ALA A 134 -4.47 14.24 0.11
C ALA A 134 -4.74 12.74 0.25
N VAL A 135 -5.89 12.38 0.81
CA VAL A 135 -6.36 10.98 0.82
C VAL A 135 -7.59 10.88 -0.06
N VAL A 136 -7.55 9.98 -1.04
CA VAL A 136 -8.71 9.61 -1.85
C VAL A 136 -8.70 8.10 -1.96
N LEU A 137 -9.68 7.48 -1.31
CA LEU A 137 -9.78 6.04 -1.27
C LEU A 137 -10.47 5.51 -2.53
N ASP A 138 -9.90 4.49 -3.16
CA ASP A 138 -10.45 3.90 -4.40
C ASP A 138 -11.88 3.39 -4.20
N GLY A 139 -12.74 3.62 -5.19
CA GLY A 139 -14.12 3.13 -5.21
C GLY A 139 -14.32 1.96 -6.16
N VAL A 140 -15.58 1.54 -6.30
CA VAL A 140 -16.03 0.54 -7.27
C VAL A 140 -17.19 1.07 -8.08
N ASP A 141 -17.29 0.67 -9.35
CA ASP A 141 -18.45 1.02 -10.19
C ASP A 141 -19.69 0.23 -9.76
N LEU A 142 -20.54 0.86 -8.95
CA LEU A 142 -21.75 0.23 -8.39
C LEU A 142 -22.78 -0.17 -9.44
N SER A 143 -22.70 0.36 -10.67
CA SER A 143 -23.57 -0.07 -11.77
C SER A 143 -23.31 -1.53 -12.18
N ARG A 144 -22.12 -2.05 -11.89
CA ARG A 144 -21.69 -3.43 -12.15
C ARG A 144 -21.85 -4.36 -10.95
N LEU A 145 -22.28 -3.81 -9.81
CA LEU A 145 -22.41 -4.52 -8.53
C LEU A 145 -23.84 -4.36 -8.00
N PRO A 146 -24.83 -4.99 -8.64
CA PRO A 146 -26.19 -4.97 -8.14
C PRO A 146 -26.27 -5.63 -6.75
N PRO A 147 -27.06 -5.10 -5.81
CA PRO A 147 -27.26 -5.72 -4.50
C PRO A 147 -27.83 -7.14 -4.64
N ARG A 148 -27.33 -8.07 -3.83
CA ARG A 148 -27.91 -9.42 -3.73
C ARG A 148 -29.20 -9.44 -2.92
N ALA A 149 -29.92 -10.56 -3.00
CA ALA A 149 -31.05 -10.85 -2.11
C ALA A 149 -30.61 -10.93 -0.64
N ALA A 150 -31.57 -10.80 0.29
CA ALA A 150 -31.27 -10.81 1.71
C ALA A 150 -30.53 -12.08 2.15
N LEU A 151 -29.49 -11.93 2.98
CA LEU A 151 -28.69 -13.00 3.55
C LEU A 151 -29.54 -13.98 4.39
N PRO A 152 -29.24 -15.29 4.38
CA PRO A 152 -29.89 -16.26 5.24
C PRO A 152 -29.53 -16.04 6.72
N GLN A 153 -30.29 -16.65 7.64
CA GLN A 153 -30.01 -16.59 9.09
C GLN A 153 -28.67 -17.26 9.47
N ARG A 154 -28.20 -18.21 8.67
CA ARG A 154 -26.89 -18.85 8.81
C ARG A 154 -26.26 -18.97 7.43
N PRO A 155 -24.95 -18.71 7.27
CA PRO A 155 -24.30 -18.82 5.98
C PRO A 155 -24.21 -20.30 5.58
N ALA A 156 -24.48 -20.60 4.30
CA ALA A 156 -24.35 -21.96 3.77
C ALA A 156 -23.27 -22.03 2.68
N ARG A 157 -23.09 -20.95 1.92
CA ARG A 157 -22.12 -20.89 0.82
C ARG A 157 -21.11 -19.77 1.04
N ALA A 158 -19.84 -20.14 1.03
CA ALA A 158 -18.72 -19.23 1.10
C ALA A 158 -17.85 -19.27 -0.16
N LEU A 159 -17.20 -18.15 -0.47
CA LEU A 159 -16.22 -18.04 -1.54
C LEU A 159 -14.91 -17.47 -1.00
N ALA A 160 -13.79 -18.13 -1.27
CA ALA A 160 -12.47 -17.51 -1.21
C ALA A 160 -12.20 -16.80 -2.55
N PHE A 161 -12.12 -15.47 -2.53
CA PHE A 161 -12.07 -14.65 -3.74
C PHE A 161 -10.87 -13.70 -3.71
N ALA A 162 -10.04 -13.77 -4.74
CA ALA A 162 -8.88 -12.90 -4.89
C ALA A 162 -8.57 -12.60 -6.36
N ASP A 163 -7.66 -11.66 -6.59
CA ASP A 163 -7.09 -11.43 -7.91
C ASP A 163 -6.24 -12.63 -8.37
N ALA A 164 -5.96 -12.70 -9.68
CA ALA A 164 -5.19 -13.79 -10.26
C ALA A 164 -3.79 -13.89 -9.61
N GLY A 165 -3.42 -15.07 -9.14
CA GLY A 165 -2.15 -15.31 -8.45
C GLY A 165 -2.08 -14.78 -7.00
N ALA A 166 -3.12 -14.11 -6.50
CA ALA A 166 -3.17 -13.60 -5.13
C ALA A 166 -3.84 -14.54 -4.14
N LEU A 167 -4.56 -15.57 -4.61
CA LEU A 167 -5.28 -16.51 -3.73
C LEU A 167 -4.30 -17.44 -2.98
N PRO A 168 -4.31 -17.46 -1.64
CA PRO A 168 -3.49 -18.38 -0.83
C PRO A 168 -3.98 -19.83 -0.91
N ASP A 169 -3.28 -20.74 -0.23
CA ASP A 169 -3.81 -22.08 0.02
C ASP A 169 -5.11 -21.99 0.85
N VAL A 170 -6.18 -22.54 0.29
CA VAL A 170 -7.53 -22.51 0.86
C VAL A 170 -7.92 -23.81 1.54
N GLU A 171 -7.10 -24.87 1.53
CA GLU A 171 -7.47 -26.14 2.15
C GLU A 171 -7.73 -26.03 3.66
N PRO A 172 -6.89 -25.34 4.46
CA PRO A 172 -7.18 -25.15 5.89
C PRO A 172 -8.49 -24.40 6.11
N LEU A 173 -8.73 -23.37 5.29
CA LEU A 173 -9.94 -22.57 5.31
C LEU A 173 -11.17 -23.40 4.95
N ARG A 174 -11.06 -24.28 3.95
CA ARG A 174 -12.13 -25.17 3.49
C ARG A 174 -12.51 -26.18 4.55
N ALA A 175 -11.51 -26.83 5.17
CA ALA A 175 -11.73 -27.79 6.25
C ALA A 175 -12.44 -27.13 7.44
N ALA A 176 -12.02 -25.92 7.80
CA ALA A 176 -12.63 -25.16 8.87
C ALA A 176 -14.08 -24.72 8.57
N CYS A 177 -14.33 -24.24 7.34
CA CYS A 177 -15.69 -23.90 6.90
C CYS A 177 -16.61 -25.11 6.91
N ALA A 178 -16.13 -26.27 6.44
CA ALA A 178 -16.90 -27.51 6.46
C ALA A 178 -17.27 -27.94 7.90
N ALA A 179 -16.35 -27.79 8.86
CA ALA A 179 -16.62 -28.03 10.28
C ALA A 179 -17.69 -27.07 10.85
N GLY A 180 -17.77 -25.86 10.31
CA GLY A 180 -18.82 -24.87 10.62
C GLY A 180 -20.13 -25.05 9.85
N GLY A 181 -20.23 -26.06 8.98
CA GLY A 181 -21.41 -26.30 8.14
C GLY A 181 -21.52 -25.36 6.93
N VAL A 182 -20.42 -24.74 6.50
CA VAL A 182 -20.38 -23.80 5.36
C VAL A 182 -19.58 -24.42 4.22
N ALA A 183 -20.16 -24.52 3.02
CA ALA A 183 -19.47 -24.99 1.83
C ALA A 183 -18.58 -23.88 1.27
N LEU A 184 -17.26 -24.13 1.15
CA LEU A 184 -16.31 -23.16 0.61
C LEU A 184 -15.90 -23.51 -0.82
N GLU A 185 -16.14 -22.58 -1.73
CA GLU A 185 -15.60 -22.56 -3.10
C GLU A 185 -14.43 -21.57 -3.18
N ALA A 186 -13.62 -21.66 -4.23
CA ALA A 186 -12.50 -20.77 -4.47
C ALA A 186 -12.51 -20.30 -5.92
N ALA A 187 -12.36 -18.99 -6.13
CA ALA A 187 -12.29 -18.41 -7.46
C ALA A 187 -11.28 -17.26 -7.48
N THR A 188 -10.64 -17.11 -8.64
CA THR A 188 -9.88 -15.90 -8.94
C THR A 188 -10.65 -15.04 -9.92
N ARG A 189 -10.43 -13.73 -9.84
CA ARG A 189 -10.97 -12.79 -10.82
C ARG A 189 -10.57 -13.20 -12.24
N GLY A 190 -11.53 -13.20 -13.15
CA GLY A 190 -11.34 -13.56 -14.56
C GLY A 190 -11.38 -15.06 -14.87
N ALA A 191 -11.32 -15.96 -13.88
CA ALA A 191 -11.34 -17.40 -14.12
C ALA A 191 -12.75 -17.97 -14.41
N SER A 192 -13.80 -17.30 -13.94
CA SER A 192 -15.17 -17.84 -13.94
C SER A 192 -15.96 -17.64 -15.24
N GLY A 193 -15.41 -17.05 -16.30
CA GLY A 193 -16.09 -16.88 -17.60
C GLY A 193 -17.32 -15.95 -17.60
N ASP A 194 -17.92 -15.67 -16.45
CA ASP A 194 -19.15 -14.88 -16.27
C ASP A 194 -18.95 -13.35 -16.33
N GLY A 195 -17.72 -12.89 -16.58
CA GLY A 195 -17.35 -11.51 -16.94
C GLY A 195 -17.58 -10.41 -15.89
N GLU A 196 -18.45 -10.62 -14.91
CA GLU A 196 -18.89 -9.58 -13.97
C GLU A 196 -18.83 -10.08 -12.51
N PRO A 197 -17.95 -9.52 -11.66
CA PRO A 197 -17.81 -9.91 -10.25
C PRO A 197 -19.13 -9.89 -9.48
N GLY A 198 -20.02 -8.94 -9.77
CA GLY A 198 -21.31 -8.81 -9.10
C GLY A 198 -22.20 -10.05 -9.25
N ARG A 199 -22.18 -10.71 -10.41
CA ARG A 199 -22.97 -11.93 -10.66
C ARG A 199 -22.45 -13.09 -9.82
N LEU A 200 -21.14 -13.33 -9.87
CA LEU A 200 -20.48 -14.37 -9.07
C LEU A 200 -20.75 -14.16 -7.58
N LEU A 201 -20.45 -12.97 -7.07
CA LEU A 201 -20.53 -12.65 -5.65
C LEU A 201 -21.96 -12.77 -5.11
N SER A 202 -22.97 -12.44 -5.91
CA SER A 202 -24.39 -12.54 -5.50
C SER A 202 -24.81 -13.95 -5.07
N GLY A 203 -24.11 -14.99 -5.56
CA GLY A 203 -24.37 -16.40 -5.26
C GLY A 203 -23.85 -16.90 -3.90
N TYR A 204 -23.10 -16.08 -3.16
CA TYR A 204 -22.48 -16.46 -1.89
C TYR A 204 -22.99 -15.63 -0.72
N ASP A 205 -23.04 -16.25 0.45
CA ASP A 205 -23.46 -15.62 1.70
C ASP A 205 -22.28 -14.94 2.40
N LEU A 206 -21.11 -15.59 2.34
CA LEU A 206 -19.89 -15.17 3.00
C LEU A 206 -18.71 -15.20 2.02
N VAL A 207 -17.85 -14.19 2.04
CA VAL A 207 -16.69 -14.09 1.15
C VAL A 207 -15.42 -13.88 1.98
N PHE A 208 -14.42 -14.70 1.73
CA PHE A 208 -13.06 -14.53 2.23
C PHE A 208 -12.25 -13.78 1.17
N ALA A 209 -11.92 -12.52 1.42
CA ALA A 209 -11.24 -11.66 0.45
C ALA A 209 -10.48 -10.51 1.13
N GLU A 210 -9.66 -9.80 0.37
CA GLU A 210 -9.00 -8.56 0.79
C GLU A 210 -9.10 -7.49 -0.30
N GLY A 211 -8.76 -6.25 0.03
CA GLY A 211 -8.62 -5.19 -0.97
C GLY A 211 -9.90 -4.92 -1.75
N ARG A 212 -9.74 -4.79 -3.07
CA ARG A 212 -10.85 -4.57 -4.00
C ARG A 212 -11.84 -5.74 -4.02
N CYS A 213 -11.39 -6.98 -3.90
CA CYS A 213 -12.27 -8.15 -3.88
C CYS A 213 -13.20 -8.12 -2.67
N ALA A 214 -12.68 -7.74 -1.49
CA ALA A 214 -13.49 -7.51 -0.30
C ALA A 214 -14.48 -6.36 -0.52
N LEU A 215 -14.02 -5.23 -1.05
CA LEU A 215 -14.85 -4.06 -1.30
C LEU A 215 -16.03 -4.36 -2.24
N GLU A 216 -15.81 -5.11 -3.31
CA GLU A 216 -16.87 -5.53 -4.25
C GLU A 216 -17.88 -6.48 -3.58
N ALA A 217 -17.40 -7.45 -2.79
CA ALA A 217 -18.27 -8.37 -2.04
C ALA A 217 -19.16 -7.65 -1.02
N LEU A 218 -18.59 -6.67 -0.30
CA LEU A 218 -19.30 -5.80 0.62
C LEU A 218 -20.37 -4.97 -0.11
N ALA A 219 -20.04 -4.40 -1.27
CA ALA A 219 -20.96 -3.58 -2.06
C ALA A 219 -22.14 -4.38 -2.65
N VAL A 220 -21.92 -5.66 -2.98
CA VAL A 220 -22.99 -6.60 -3.37
C VAL A 220 -23.85 -6.97 -2.16
N GLY A 221 -23.26 -7.07 -0.96
CA GLY A 221 -23.93 -7.37 0.29
C GLY A 221 -23.71 -8.79 0.81
N CYS A 222 -22.56 -9.38 0.50
CA CYS A 222 -22.07 -10.57 1.20
C CYS A 222 -21.54 -10.19 2.58
N ALA A 223 -21.61 -11.11 3.55
CA ALA A 223 -20.76 -11.03 4.72
C ALA A 223 -19.30 -11.24 4.28
N VAL A 224 -18.34 -10.51 4.85
CA VAL A 224 -16.94 -10.63 4.44
C VAL A 224 -16.05 -10.91 5.65
N VAL A 225 -15.13 -11.85 5.49
CA VAL A 225 -14.01 -12.07 6.41
C VAL A 225 -12.73 -11.75 5.67
N LEU A 226 -11.90 -10.87 6.24
CA LEU A 226 -10.66 -10.48 5.57
C LEU A 226 -9.72 -11.69 5.45
N PHE A 227 -9.28 -12.00 4.24
CA PHE A 227 -8.40 -13.13 3.98
C PHE A 227 -7.56 -12.87 2.73
N GLY A 228 -6.26 -13.14 2.83
CA GLY A 228 -5.32 -12.97 1.74
C GLY A 228 -3.97 -13.56 2.08
N ARG A 229 -2.93 -13.19 1.32
CA ARG A 229 -1.58 -13.78 1.46
C ARG A 229 -0.97 -13.61 2.86
N ARG A 230 -1.41 -12.59 3.59
CA ARG A 230 -0.97 -12.34 4.97
C ARG A 230 -1.60 -13.31 5.97
N GLY A 231 -2.74 -13.91 5.65
CA GLY A 231 -3.50 -14.82 6.51
C GLY A 231 -4.93 -14.36 6.73
N LEU A 232 -5.50 -14.79 7.85
CA LEU A 232 -6.89 -14.52 8.26
C LEU A 232 -6.97 -13.23 9.10
N GLY A 233 -7.76 -12.28 8.62
CA GLY A 233 -8.18 -11.09 9.33
C GLY A 233 -9.53 -11.27 10.04
N GLU A 234 -10.19 -10.16 10.31
CA GLU A 234 -11.45 -10.10 11.05
C GLU A 234 -12.65 -10.09 10.09
N ALA A 235 -13.80 -10.59 10.54
CA ALA A 235 -15.08 -10.31 9.90
C ALA A 235 -15.35 -8.80 9.84
N VAL A 236 -15.78 -8.31 8.67
CA VAL A 236 -16.16 -6.92 8.50
C VAL A 236 -17.52 -6.72 9.14
N SER A 237 -17.63 -5.72 10.02
CA SER A 237 -18.88 -5.31 10.67
C SER A 237 -19.13 -3.82 10.44
N PHE A 238 -20.35 -3.36 10.66
CA PHE A 238 -20.68 -1.94 10.49
C PHE A 238 -19.76 -1.04 11.32
N ALA A 239 -19.42 -1.48 12.54
CA ALA A 239 -18.51 -0.76 13.43
C ALA A 239 -17.04 -0.75 12.94
N SER A 240 -16.60 -1.77 12.19
CA SER A 240 -15.22 -1.87 11.73
C SER A 240 -14.96 -1.22 10.37
N VAL A 241 -16.01 -0.93 9.58
CA VAL A 241 -15.90 -0.32 8.24
C VAL A 241 -15.02 0.92 8.22
N PRO A 242 -15.20 1.96 9.06
CA PRO A 242 -14.39 3.18 8.98
C PRO A 242 -12.89 2.90 9.11
N ARG A 243 -12.50 2.02 10.05
CA ARG A 243 -11.11 1.62 10.26
C ARG A 243 -10.62 0.78 9.08
N MET A 244 -11.33 -0.28 8.70
CA MET A 244 -10.86 -1.21 7.67
C MET A 244 -10.78 -0.55 6.29
N ARG A 245 -11.73 0.34 5.98
CA ARG A 245 -11.77 1.11 4.74
C ARG A 245 -10.57 2.04 4.61
N ALA A 246 -10.18 2.72 5.69
CA ALA A 246 -9.01 3.57 5.74
C ALA A 246 -7.69 2.81 5.53
N TRP A 247 -7.71 1.48 5.66
CA TRP A 247 -6.56 0.59 5.45
C TRP A 247 -6.76 -0.37 4.27
N GLY A 248 -7.66 -0.01 3.34
CA GLY A 248 -7.83 -0.77 2.09
C GLY A 248 -8.40 -2.18 2.26
N PHE A 249 -9.05 -2.51 3.39
CA PHE A 249 -9.57 -3.86 3.67
C PHE A 249 -8.53 -4.99 3.55
N GLY A 250 -7.30 -4.74 4.01
CA GLY A 250 -6.29 -5.79 4.19
C GLY A 250 -6.35 -6.46 5.57
N PRO A 251 -5.95 -7.75 5.72
CA PRO A 251 -5.72 -8.35 7.02
C PRO A 251 -4.73 -7.53 7.85
N PRO A 252 -4.94 -7.41 9.18
CA PRO A 252 -4.05 -6.66 10.06
C PRO A 252 -2.66 -7.31 10.14
N LEU A 253 -1.66 -6.56 10.59
CA LEU A 253 -0.32 -7.09 10.89
C LEU A 253 -0.11 -7.14 12.42
N PRO A 254 0.24 -8.30 13.00
CA PRO A 254 0.31 -9.63 12.36
C PRO A 254 -1.09 -10.21 12.09
N ALA A 255 -1.24 -10.94 10.99
CA ALA A 255 -2.47 -11.66 10.66
C ALA A 255 -2.49 -13.04 11.33
N ARG A 256 -3.69 -13.61 11.54
CA ARG A 256 -3.86 -14.91 12.17
C ARG A 256 -3.72 -16.04 11.14
N SER A 257 -3.31 -17.22 11.61
CA SER A 257 -3.35 -18.45 10.80
C SER A 257 -4.81 -18.86 10.51
N PRO A 258 -5.14 -19.31 9.28
CA PRO A 258 -6.49 -19.76 8.90
C PRO A 258 -6.82 -21.17 9.42
N GLU A 259 -6.57 -21.40 10.71
CA GLU A 259 -6.87 -22.65 11.40
C GLU A 259 -8.35 -22.72 11.82
N ALA A 260 -8.81 -23.94 12.11
CA ALA A 260 -10.22 -24.23 12.44
C ALA A 260 -10.78 -23.31 13.53
N ALA A 261 -10.05 -23.11 14.64
CA ALA A 261 -10.51 -22.26 15.73
C ALA A 261 -10.67 -20.79 15.30
N SER A 262 -9.70 -20.25 14.55
CA SER A 262 -9.72 -18.87 14.05
C SER A 262 -10.89 -18.63 13.10
N VAL A 263 -11.12 -19.56 12.18
CA VAL A 263 -12.18 -19.46 11.17
C VAL A 263 -13.55 -19.62 11.80
N LEU A 264 -13.75 -20.62 12.68
CA LEU A 264 -15.00 -20.83 13.40
C LEU A 264 -15.37 -19.62 14.26
N ALA A 265 -14.39 -18.94 14.86
CA ALA A 265 -14.61 -17.72 15.61
C ALA A 265 -15.14 -16.57 14.73
N GLU A 266 -14.66 -16.43 13.49
CA GLU A 266 -15.20 -15.45 12.54
C GLU A 266 -16.55 -15.86 11.98
N LEU A 267 -16.79 -17.15 11.70
CA LEU A 267 -18.09 -17.65 11.28
C LEU A 267 -19.18 -17.43 12.34
N ALA A 268 -18.82 -17.53 13.63
CA ALA A 268 -19.72 -17.24 14.73
C ALA A 268 -20.11 -15.76 14.85
N ARG A 269 -19.36 -14.85 14.20
CA ARG A 269 -19.65 -13.40 14.15
C ARG A 269 -20.55 -13.01 12.98
N TYR A 270 -20.93 -13.97 12.14
CA TYR A 270 -21.85 -13.71 11.03
C TYR A 270 -23.17 -13.12 11.54
N ASP A 271 -23.54 -11.97 10.98
CA ASP A 271 -24.82 -11.31 11.21
C ASP A 271 -25.34 -10.76 9.88
N ARG A 272 -26.54 -11.23 9.48
CA ARG A 272 -27.18 -10.87 8.20
C ARG A 272 -27.62 -9.40 8.15
N ASP A 273 -28.01 -8.83 9.28
CA ASP A 273 -28.55 -7.48 9.36
C ASP A 273 -27.40 -6.48 9.45
N ASP A 274 -26.33 -6.83 10.17
CA ASP A 274 -25.08 -6.07 10.15
C ASP A 274 -24.45 -6.08 8.75
N ALA A 275 -24.38 -7.23 8.06
CA ALA A 275 -23.89 -7.29 6.68
C ALA A 275 -24.72 -6.44 5.71
N ALA A 276 -26.04 -6.31 5.92
CA ALA A 276 -26.88 -5.40 5.16
C ALA A 276 -26.57 -3.93 5.47
N ALA A 277 -26.34 -3.58 6.74
CA ALA A 277 -25.92 -2.24 7.13
C ALA A 277 -24.53 -1.88 6.56
N VAL A 278 -23.60 -2.83 6.57
CA VAL A 278 -22.26 -2.74 5.96
C VAL A 278 -22.37 -2.48 4.46
N ARG A 279 -23.21 -3.23 3.74
CA ARG A 279 -23.49 -2.98 2.32
C ARG A 279 -23.93 -1.53 2.11
N ASP A 280 -24.88 -1.04 2.89
CA ASP A 280 -25.46 0.28 2.69
C ASP A 280 -24.45 1.40 2.94
N VAL A 281 -23.59 1.28 3.95
CA VAL A 281 -22.48 2.23 4.16
C VAL A 281 -21.42 2.14 3.07
N VAL A 282 -21.01 0.93 2.67
CA VAL A 282 -19.99 0.75 1.63
C VAL A 282 -20.48 1.30 0.29
N ARG A 283 -21.75 1.08 -0.09
CA ARG A 283 -22.32 1.66 -1.30
C ARG A 283 -22.39 3.18 -1.26
N ARG A 284 -22.58 3.78 -0.07
CA ARG A 284 -22.57 5.24 0.08
C ARG A 284 -21.15 5.83 -0.02
N GLU A 285 -20.16 5.15 0.53
CA GLU A 285 -18.81 5.70 0.74
C GLU A 285 -17.77 5.25 -0.29
N ALA A 286 -18.02 4.15 -1.00
CA ALA A 286 -17.09 3.55 -1.95
C ALA A 286 -17.65 3.44 -3.36
N ASP A 287 -18.68 4.22 -3.69
CA ASP A 287 -19.02 4.49 -5.09
C ASP A 287 -17.83 5.21 -5.75
N ALA A 288 -17.41 4.75 -6.92
CA ALA A 288 -16.40 5.42 -7.73
C ALA A 288 -16.72 6.91 -7.97
N ALA A 289 -18.00 7.29 -8.00
CA ALA A 289 -18.45 8.69 -8.10
C ALA A 289 -17.89 9.57 -6.96
N VAL A 290 -17.80 9.05 -5.73
CA VAL A 290 -17.27 9.80 -4.59
C VAL A 290 -15.80 10.13 -4.78
N ALA A 291 -15.01 9.16 -5.25
CA ALA A 291 -13.60 9.37 -5.55
C ALA A 291 -13.42 10.32 -6.75
N LEU A 292 -14.25 10.21 -7.79
CA LEU A 292 -14.23 11.10 -8.95
C LEU A 292 -14.50 12.56 -8.56
N ASP A 293 -15.46 12.83 -7.66
CA ASP A 293 -15.74 14.19 -7.16
C ASP A 293 -14.49 14.80 -6.48
N ARG A 294 -13.78 13.97 -5.71
CA ARG A 294 -12.53 14.37 -5.05
C ARG A 294 -11.42 14.62 -6.07
N TYR A 295 -11.27 13.77 -7.09
CA TYR A 295 -10.26 13.96 -8.13
C TYR A 295 -10.53 15.19 -8.99
N GLU A 296 -11.78 15.47 -9.36
CA GLU A 296 -12.13 16.69 -10.11
C GLU A 296 -11.81 17.97 -9.32
N ALA A 297 -12.11 17.98 -8.01
CA ALA A 297 -11.70 19.08 -7.13
C ALA A 297 -10.17 19.25 -7.09
N LEU A 298 -9.43 18.14 -6.95
CA LEU A 298 -7.97 18.15 -6.98
C LEU A 298 -7.42 18.61 -8.33
N TYR A 299 -8.04 18.25 -9.45
CA TYR A 299 -7.64 18.78 -10.76
C TYR A 299 -7.81 20.30 -10.81
N GLY A 300 -8.91 20.82 -10.29
CA GLY A 300 -9.12 22.27 -10.15
C GLY A 300 -8.00 22.95 -9.37
N GLU A 301 -7.69 22.46 -8.16
CA GLU A 301 -6.59 22.97 -7.35
C GLU A 301 -5.23 22.90 -8.07
N VAL A 302 -4.96 21.74 -8.70
CA VAL A 302 -3.73 21.50 -9.44
C VAL A 302 -3.62 22.43 -10.63
N LEU A 303 -4.71 22.80 -11.31
CA LEU A 303 -4.69 23.70 -12.47
C LEU A 303 -4.57 25.18 -12.07
N GLU A 304 -5.17 25.59 -10.94
CA GLU A 304 -5.16 26.97 -10.45
C GLU A 304 -3.82 27.39 -9.84
N GLU A 305 -3.06 26.45 -9.30
CA GLU A 305 -1.75 26.73 -8.69
C GLU A 305 -0.77 27.33 -9.73
N PRO A 306 -0.04 28.41 -9.41
CA PRO A 306 0.90 28.98 -10.36
C PRO A 306 2.04 28.00 -10.69
N PRO A 307 2.62 28.06 -11.91
CA PRO A 307 3.79 27.26 -12.24
C PRO A 307 4.93 27.53 -11.26
N ALA A 308 5.38 26.48 -10.56
CA ALA A 308 6.55 26.59 -9.71
C ALA A 308 7.80 26.86 -10.57
N PRO A 309 8.65 27.83 -10.20
CA PRO A 309 9.96 27.99 -10.83
C PRO A 309 10.82 26.77 -10.48
N GLY A 310 11.23 26.01 -11.48
CA GLY A 310 12.07 24.83 -11.29
C GLY A 310 12.59 24.30 -12.63
N CYS A 311 13.89 24.00 -12.68
CA CYS A 311 14.54 23.48 -13.87
C CYS A 311 14.18 22.00 -14.05
N ALA A 312 13.52 21.65 -15.16
CA ALA A 312 13.22 20.27 -15.53
C ALA A 312 14.47 19.36 -15.53
N GLU A 313 15.66 19.95 -15.64
CA GLU A 313 16.96 19.27 -15.67
C GLU A 313 17.41 18.71 -14.32
N GLU A 314 17.13 19.39 -13.20
CA GLU A 314 17.50 18.92 -11.85
C GLU A 314 16.65 17.70 -11.44
N GLU A 315 15.37 17.69 -11.81
CA GLU A 315 14.50 16.55 -11.58
C GLU A 315 14.71 15.42 -12.56
N LEU A 316 15.02 15.72 -13.83
CA LEU A 316 15.48 14.70 -14.77
C LEU A 316 16.77 14.05 -14.24
N ARG A 317 17.69 14.82 -13.65
CA ARG A 317 18.90 14.28 -13.01
C ARG A 317 18.56 13.40 -11.80
N ARG A 318 17.64 13.78 -10.92
CA ARG A 318 17.17 12.94 -9.79
C ARG A 318 16.43 11.69 -10.25
N TYR A 319 15.57 11.81 -11.25
CA TYR A 319 14.88 10.69 -11.88
C TYR A 319 15.85 9.72 -12.54
N LEU A 320 16.81 10.24 -13.32
CA LEU A 320 17.87 9.44 -13.89
C LEU A 320 18.72 8.79 -12.80
N ASP A 321 19.00 9.46 -11.67
CA ASP A 321 19.70 8.85 -10.53
C ASP A 321 18.89 7.70 -9.90
N LEU A 322 17.59 7.89 -9.70
CA LEU A 322 16.68 6.87 -9.16
C LEU A 322 16.52 5.68 -10.13
N GLN A 323 16.31 5.97 -11.42
CA GLN A 323 16.19 4.96 -12.47
C GLN A 323 17.53 4.29 -12.76
N LEU A 324 18.65 5.00 -12.72
CA LEU A 324 20.00 4.43 -12.85
C LEU A 324 20.31 3.55 -11.65
N ARG A 325 19.91 3.91 -10.42
CA ARG A 325 20.02 3.00 -9.27
C ARG A 325 19.17 1.75 -9.46
N ALA A 326 17.90 1.92 -9.86
CA ALA A 326 17.00 0.80 -10.15
C ALA A 326 17.47 -0.05 -11.35
N ALA A 327 18.05 0.56 -12.38
CA ALA A 327 18.50 -0.08 -13.61
C ALA A 327 19.92 -0.67 -13.51
N LEU A 328 20.83 -0.08 -12.72
CA LEU A 328 22.11 -0.69 -12.34
C LEU A 328 21.88 -1.86 -11.38
N ASP A 329 20.82 -1.82 -10.59
CA ASP A 329 20.34 -3.02 -9.89
C ASP A 329 19.81 -4.08 -10.88
N VAL A 330 19.14 -3.70 -11.99
CA VAL A 330 18.61 -4.66 -12.98
C VAL A 330 19.66 -5.18 -13.98
N ALA A 331 20.64 -4.37 -14.36
CA ALA A 331 21.60 -4.68 -15.43
C ALA A 331 22.65 -5.73 -15.03
N ASP A 332 22.73 -6.10 -13.75
CA ASP A 332 23.70 -7.08 -13.23
C ASP A 332 23.03 -8.25 -12.46
N ARG A 333 21.73 -8.52 -12.67
CA ARG A 333 21.01 -9.50 -11.85
C ARG A 333 20.34 -10.64 -12.64
N PRO A 334 20.79 -11.90 -12.49
CA PRO A 334 19.90 -13.05 -12.60
C PRO A 334 18.82 -13.00 -11.49
N SER A 335 17.69 -13.69 -11.68
CA SER A 335 16.43 -13.70 -10.89
C SER A 335 16.49 -13.93 -9.36
N ALA A 336 17.63 -13.77 -8.70
CA ALA A 336 17.90 -14.12 -7.30
C ALA A 336 17.83 -12.92 -6.31
N CYS A 337 17.10 -11.85 -6.62
CA CYS A 337 17.18 -10.59 -5.87
C CYS A 337 15.87 -10.02 -5.31
N ALA A 338 14.79 -10.79 -5.37
CA ALA A 338 13.65 -10.53 -4.51
C ALA A 338 14.08 -10.75 -3.05
N THR A 339 13.77 -9.81 -2.15
CA THR A 339 13.93 -10.09 -0.72
C THR A 339 12.80 -11.01 -0.30
N GLU A 340 13.10 -12.28 -0.06
CA GLU A 340 12.16 -13.26 0.48
C GLU A 340 11.99 -13.10 2.00
N PRO A 341 10.87 -13.54 2.59
CA PRO A 341 10.70 -13.58 4.03
C PRO A 341 11.86 -14.33 4.71
N LEU A 342 12.52 -13.69 5.67
CA LEU A 342 13.67 -14.26 6.36
C LEU A 342 13.21 -15.46 7.20
N ALA A 343 13.80 -16.62 6.90
CA ALA A 343 13.63 -17.84 7.67
C ALA A 343 14.29 -17.71 9.05
N ALA A 344 13.87 -18.53 10.02
CA ALA A 344 14.41 -18.50 11.38
C ALA A 344 15.94 -18.70 11.44
N SER A 345 16.49 -19.53 10.55
CA SER A 345 17.94 -19.74 10.42
C SER A 345 18.70 -18.48 10.00
N ALA A 346 18.13 -17.68 9.09
CA ALA A 346 18.71 -16.40 8.68
C ALA A 346 18.68 -15.38 9.81
N LEU A 347 17.60 -15.34 10.60
CA LEU A 347 17.52 -14.47 11.79
C LEU A 347 18.57 -14.81 12.84
N GLY A 348 18.82 -16.12 13.06
CA GLY A 348 19.86 -16.59 13.98
C GLY A 348 21.28 -16.25 13.56
N ALA A 349 21.50 -15.99 12.26
CA ALA A 349 22.81 -15.67 11.70
C ALA A 349 23.07 -14.17 11.52
N LEU A 350 22.08 -13.33 11.82
CA LEU A 350 22.23 -11.88 11.84
C LEU A 350 22.68 -11.40 13.22
N GLU A 351 23.58 -10.43 13.21
CA GLU A 351 24.05 -9.73 14.41
C GLU A 351 23.84 -8.23 14.22
N ILE A 352 23.43 -7.56 15.29
CA ILE A 352 23.28 -6.10 15.33
C ILE A 352 24.03 -5.56 16.55
N SER A 353 24.72 -4.43 16.39
CA SER A 353 25.49 -3.76 17.47
C SER A 353 25.53 -2.25 17.27
N TRP A 354 25.66 -1.49 18.35
CA TRP A 354 25.76 -0.03 18.26
C TRP A 354 27.13 0.39 17.71
N SER A 355 27.15 1.24 16.68
CA SER A 355 28.35 1.99 16.28
C SER A 355 28.33 3.39 16.89
N ARG A 356 27.16 4.02 16.95
CA ARG A 356 26.92 5.31 17.61
C ARG A 356 25.56 5.25 18.27
N ARG A 357 25.58 5.18 19.61
CA ARG A 357 24.38 5.16 20.45
C ARG A 357 24.04 6.58 20.92
N PRO A 358 22.75 6.96 20.95
CA PRO A 358 22.32 8.20 21.62
C PRO A 358 22.21 8.00 23.13
N ASP A 359 22.63 9.00 23.90
CA ASP A 359 22.43 9.03 25.36
C ASP A 359 21.52 10.19 25.78
N ARG A 360 21.55 11.31 25.04
CA ARG A 360 20.74 12.52 25.27
C ARG A 360 20.28 13.13 23.96
N VAL A 361 19.02 13.54 23.88
CA VAL A 361 18.41 14.20 22.71
C VAL A 361 17.36 15.22 23.17
N ARG A 362 16.93 16.13 22.29
CA ARG A 362 15.85 17.07 22.61
C ARG A 362 14.49 16.52 22.22
N ALA A 363 13.45 16.94 22.94
CA ALA A 363 12.07 16.56 22.63
C ALA A 363 11.69 16.96 21.19
N GLY A 364 11.17 16.00 20.42
CA GLY A 364 10.80 16.17 19.00
C GLY A 364 11.97 16.31 18.02
N GLU A 365 13.22 16.18 18.48
CA GLU A 365 14.40 16.27 17.61
C GLU A 365 14.50 15.05 16.69
N ARG A 366 14.90 15.30 15.43
CA ARG A 366 15.34 14.25 14.51
C ARG A 366 16.85 14.13 14.55
N PHE A 367 17.36 12.94 14.83
CA PHE A 367 18.79 12.67 14.94
C PHE A 367 19.17 11.34 14.25
N GLU A 368 20.47 11.13 14.04
CA GLU A 368 21.02 9.90 13.46
C GLU A 368 21.76 9.08 14.51
N ALA A 369 21.29 7.86 14.76
CA ALA A 369 22.05 6.81 15.42
C ALA A 369 22.77 5.93 14.37
N ARG A 370 23.79 5.16 14.76
CA ARG A 370 24.45 4.22 13.85
C ARG A 370 24.53 2.83 14.44
N VAL A 371 24.22 1.84 13.63
CA VAL A 371 24.32 0.42 13.97
C VAL A 371 25.21 -0.31 12.99
N THR A 372 25.92 -1.31 13.47
CA THR A 372 26.67 -2.27 12.66
C THR A 372 25.87 -3.55 12.59
N LEU A 373 25.56 -3.98 11.37
CA LEU A 373 24.97 -5.29 11.08
C LEU A 373 26.05 -6.24 10.57
N ALA A 374 25.98 -7.50 10.97
CA ALA A 374 26.75 -8.57 10.36
C ALA A 374 25.82 -9.70 9.91
N ASN A 375 26.05 -10.21 8.70
CA ASN A 375 25.27 -11.28 8.10
C ASN A 375 26.14 -12.52 7.92
N ARG A 376 26.01 -13.50 8.81
CA ARG A 376 26.65 -14.81 8.72
C ARG A 376 25.71 -15.88 8.16
N GLY A 377 24.58 -15.44 7.57
CA GLY A 377 23.55 -16.31 7.01
C GLY A 377 23.96 -16.86 5.66
N SER A 378 23.00 -17.29 4.85
CA SER A 378 23.25 -17.78 3.49
C SER A 378 22.65 -16.89 2.39
N GLY A 379 22.00 -15.78 2.78
CA GLY A 379 21.27 -14.90 1.87
C GLY A 379 21.53 -13.43 2.16
N ARG A 380 21.45 -12.59 1.13
CA ARG A 380 21.57 -11.14 1.23
C ARG A 380 20.38 -10.55 2.00
N VAL A 381 20.63 -9.53 2.81
CA VAL A 381 19.59 -8.74 3.47
C VAL A 381 19.51 -7.36 2.81
N SER A 382 18.37 -7.05 2.21
CA SER A 382 18.19 -5.84 1.41
C SER A 382 16.89 -5.12 1.75
N SER A 383 16.88 -3.82 1.50
CA SER A 383 15.65 -3.04 1.40
C SER A 383 14.97 -3.16 0.02
N ASP A 384 15.26 -4.24 -0.70
CA ASP A 384 14.68 -4.53 -2.03
C ASP A 384 13.28 -5.15 -1.86
N PRO A 385 12.32 -4.85 -2.75
CA PRO A 385 11.02 -5.50 -2.76
C PRO A 385 11.11 -7.01 -3.04
N PRO A 386 10.04 -7.81 -2.81
CA PRO A 386 8.72 -7.40 -2.31
C PRO A 386 8.61 -7.28 -0.78
N TRP A 387 9.53 -7.90 -0.01
CA TRP A 387 9.51 -7.86 1.46
C TRP A 387 10.78 -7.18 2.01
N PRO A 388 10.93 -5.86 1.80
CA PRO A 388 12.15 -5.16 2.13
C PRO A 388 12.46 -5.19 3.62
N VAL A 389 13.74 -5.32 3.95
CA VAL A 389 14.24 -5.23 5.32
C VAL A 389 14.79 -3.83 5.55
N HIS A 390 14.33 -3.17 6.60
CA HIS A 390 14.74 -1.84 7.01
C HIS A 390 15.24 -1.84 8.45
N LEU A 391 16.08 -0.88 8.80
CA LEU A 391 16.30 -0.50 10.18
C LEU A 391 15.17 0.42 10.65
N SER A 392 14.71 0.22 11.88
CA SER A 392 13.65 1.00 12.51
C SER A 392 13.82 1.01 14.02
N TYR A 393 12.89 1.64 14.72
CA TYR A 393 12.94 1.77 16.17
C TYR A 393 11.56 1.81 16.83
N ARG A 394 11.55 1.53 18.14
CA ARG A 394 10.43 1.75 19.05
C ARG A 394 10.90 2.56 20.25
N TRP A 395 10.02 3.38 20.80
CA TRP A 395 10.25 4.09 22.06
C TRP A 395 9.35 3.55 23.15
N PHE A 396 9.92 3.37 24.34
CA PHE A 396 9.21 2.99 25.55
C PHE A 396 9.49 4.03 26.62
N ASP A 397 8.49 4.35 27.43
CA ASP A 397 8.73 5.03 28.70
C ASP A 397 9.62 4.14 29.58
N ARG A 398 10.67 4.71 30.19
CA ARG A 398 11.64 3.90 30.94
C ARG A 398 11.02 3.35 32.22
N ASP A 399 10.20 4.14 32.90
CA ASP A 399 9.68 3.80 34.23
C ASP A 399 8.44 2.91 34.16
N SER A 400 7.48 3.24 33.28
CA SER A 400 6.25 2.46 33.11
C SER A 400 6.41 1.28 32.15
N GLY A 401 7.37 1.34 31.23
CA GLY A 401 7.53 0.38 30.15
C GLY A 401 6.49 0.52 29.02
N GLU A 402 5.61 1.51 29.09
CA GLU A 402 4.59 1.75 28.08
C GLU A 402 5.21 2.13 26.73
N VAL A 403 4.58 1.68 25.63
CA VAL A 403 5.02 2.02 24.28
C VAL A 403 4.63 3.45 23.97
N VAL A 404 5.63 4.29 23.67
CA VAL A 404 5.47 5.70 23.29
C VAL A 404 5.46 5.86 21.78
N VAL A 405 6.34 5.12 21.09
CA VAL A 405 6.34 5.01 19.62
C VAL A 405 6.44 3.53 19.26
N LEU A 406 5.36 3.00 18.70
CA LEU A 406 5.29 1.59 18.29
C LEU A 406 5.94 1.34 16.93
N ASP A 407 5.92 2.34 16.04
CA ASP A 407 6.35 2.20 14.65
C ASP A 407 7.20 3.40 14.19
N GLY A 408 8.51 3.28 14.35
CA GLY A 408 9.48 4.34 13.99
C GLY A 408 9.74 4.48 12.49
N ALA A 409 10.42 5.55 12.08
CA ALA A 409 10.79 5.77 10.68
C ALA A 409 11.75 4.69 10.14
N ARG A 410 11.62 4.34 8.86
CA ARG A 410 12.48 3.36 8.19
C ARG A 410 13.78 3.97 7.72
N SER A 411 14.88 3.25 7.93
CA SER A 411 16.19 3.54 7.37
C SER A 411 16.63 2.39 6.47
N LEU A 412 16.97 2.71 5.22
CA LEU A 412 17.31 1.71 4.20
C LEU A 412 18.67 1.07 4.48
N LEU A 413 18.79 -0.22 4.13
CA LEU A 413 20.08 -0.91 4.04
C LEU A 413 20.70 -0.58 2.69
N LEU A 414 21.39 0.57 2.61
CA LEU A 414 22.07 1.02 1.40
C LEU A 414 23.58 1.19 1.64
N PRO A 415 24.44 0.45 0.93
CA PRO A 415 24.12 -0.67 0.03
C PRO A 415 23.51 -1.87 0.80
N PRO A 416 22.86 -2.84 0.13
CA PRO A 416 22.42 -4.08 0.78
C PRO A 416 23.53 -4.79 1.57
N LEU A 417 23.13 -5.54 2.60
CA LEU A 417 24.05 -6.35 3.40
C LEU A 417 24.23 -7.73 2.75
N ALA A 418 25.38 -7.93 2.10
CA ALA A 418 25.76 -9.17 1.44
C ALA A 418 26.01 -10.32 2.43
N LEU A 419 26.23 -11.51 1.87
CA LEU A 419 26.67 -12.69 2.61
C LEU A 419 28.05 -12.44 3.22
N ASP A 420 28.26 -12.91 4.46
CA ASP A 420 29.50 -12.80 5.24
C ASP A 420 30.02 -11.36 5.38
N GLU A 421 29.12 -10.40 5.20
CA GLU A 421 29.44 -8.98 5.27
C GLU A 421 29.12 -8.42 6.65
N ARG A 422 29.94 -7.46 7.08
CA ARG A 422 29.65 -6.57 8.20
C ARG A 422 29.65 -5.11 7.70
N ARG A 423 28.59 -4.38 7.98
CA ARG A 423 28.43 -2.99 7.51
C ARG A 423 27.72 -2.11 8.54
N SER A 424 28.10 -0.84 8.58
CA SER A 424 27.47 0.17 9.42
C SER A 424 26.45 0.99 8.63
N TYR A 425 25.28 1.19 9.23
CA TYR A 425 24.15 1.91 8.64
C TYR A 425 23.65 3.03 9.56
N PRO A 426 23.26 4.18 8.99
CA PRO A 426 22.57 5.21 9.73
C PRO A 426 21.12 4.78 10.03
N VAL A 427 20.63 5.19 11.20
CA VAL A 427 19.24 5.04 11.61
C VAL A 427 18.70 6.42 11.95
N GLY A 428 17.78 6.92 11.14
CA GLY A 428 17.08 8.17 11.40
C GLY A 428 16.03 7.96 12.48
N VAL A 429 16.13 8.69 13.59
CA VAL A 429 15.26 8.56 14.76
C VAL A 429 14.63 9.92 15.09
N GLU A 430 13.34 9.92 15.40
CA GLU A 430 12.61 11.07 15.94
C GLU A 430 12.36 10.83 17.43
N ALA A 431 12.79 11.78 18.26
CA ALA A 431 12.64 11.71 19.70
C ALA A 431 11.19 12.00 20.13
N PRO A 432 10.71 11.41 21.24
CA PRO A 432 9.41 11.73 21.82
C PRO A 432 9.21 13.24 22.02
N ALA A 433 7.99 13.74 21.82
CA ALA A 433 7.68 15.16 21.96
C ALA A 433 7.66 15.65 23.42
N ARG A 434 7.66 14.73 24.40
CA ARG A 434 7.67 15.06 25.82
C ARG A 434 9.05 14.77 26.41
N PRO A 435 9.60 15.66 27.25
CA PRO A 435 10.82 15.38 27.99
C PRO A 435 10.62 14.24 29.00
N GLY A 436 11.67 13.46 29.26
CA GLY A 436 11.65 12.33 30.17
C GLY A 436 12.74 11.30 29.86
N SER A 437 12.81 10.26 30.68
CA SER A 437 13.71 9.11 30.47
C SER A 437 12.98 8.05 29.65
N TYR A 438 13.56 7.66 28.51
CA TYR A 438 12.97 6.69 27.60
C TYR A 438 13.95 5.57 27.26
N ARG A 439 13.42 4.41 26.88
CA ARG A 439 14.18 3.33 26.26
C ARG A 439 13.94 3.31 24.76
N LEU A 440 14.99 3.55 23.99
CA LEU A 440 15.01 3.38 22.54
C LEU A 440 15.38 1.94 22.21
N LEU A 441 14.53 1.24 21.46
CA LEU A 441 14.83 -0.07 20.87
C LEU A 441 15.03 0.09 19.37
N VAL A 442 16.27 -0.01 18.88
CA VAL A 442 16.58 -0.09 17.45
C VAL A 442 16.64 -1.54 17.00
N THR A 443 16.03 -1.86 15.87
CA THR A 443 15.95 -3.23 15.34
C THR A 443 15.74 -3.20 13.83
N LEU A 444 15.64 -4.38 13.22
CA LEU A 444 15.20 -4.51 11.84
C LEU A 444 13.70 -4.83 11.78
N VAL A 445 13.06 -4.38 10.72
CA VAL A 445 11.70 -4.78 10.34
C VAL A 445 11.76 -5.29 8.91
N GLN A 446 11.19 -6.47 8.70
CA GLN A 446 10.90 -6.95 7.36
C GLN A 446 9.45 -6.59 7.04
N GLU A 447 9.28 -5.65 6.12
CA GLU A 447 7.98 -5.14 5.73
C GLU A 447 7.07 -6.27 5.27
N GLY A 448 5.82 -6.24 5.70
CA GLY A 448 4.83 -7.28 5.41
C GLY A 448 5.08 -8.64 6.08
N VAL A 449 6.14 -8.78 6.88
CA VAL A 449 6.50 -10.04 7.58
C VAL A 449 6.48 -9.85 9.09
N ALA A 450 7.46 -9.15 9.67
CA ALA A 450 7.58 -8.97 11.12
C ALA A 450 8.66 -7.95 11.50
N TRP A 451 8.59 -7.45 12.73
CA TRP A 451 9.76 -6.89 13.42
C TRP A 451 10.67 -8.04 13.84
N LEU A 452 11.96 -7.94 13.50
CA LEU A 452 12.87 -9.07 13.68
C LEU A 452 13.18 -9.32 15.16
N SER A 453 13.15 -8.29 16.01
CA SER A 453 13.26 -8.45 17.47
C SER A 453 12.11 -9.22 18.10
N ASP A 454 10.90 -9.18 17.53
CA ASP A 454 9.75 -9.97 18.01
C ASP A 454 9.92 -11.47 17.69
N ARG A 455 10.72 -11.81 16.66
CA ARG A 455 11.03 -13.19 16.26
C ARG A 455 12.38 -13.70 16.80
N ALA A 456 13.29 -12.79 17.11
CA ALA A 456 14.67 -13.05 17.51
C ALA A 456 15.18 -11.90 18.39
N ALA A 457 15.04 -12.04 19.71
CA ALA A 457 15.29 -10.96 20.67
C ALA A 457 16.69 -10.33 20.58
N HIS A 458 17.71 -11.07 20.15
CA HIS A 458 19.08 -10.57 19.98
C HIS A 458 19.23 -9.57 18.82
N LEU A 459 18.23 -9.45 17.95
CA LEU A 459 18.17 -8.45 16.88
C LEU A 459 17.58 -7.10 17.34
N GLY A 460 17.39 -6.92 18.65
CA GLY A 460 16.97 -5.68 19.28
C GLY A 460 18.09 -5.02 20.08
N LEU A 461 18.46 -3.78 19.73
CA LEU A 461 19.39 -2.95 20.47
C LEU A 461 18.65 -1.94 21.34
N SER A 462 18.72 -2.12 22.65
CA SER A 462 18.17 -1.15 23.60
C SER A 462 19.20 -0.11 24.01
N ALA A 463 18.74 1.12 24.21
CA ALA A 463 19.49 2.21 24.81
C ALA A 463 18.55 3.05 25.68
N ASP A 464 18.96 3.34 26.91
CA ASP A 464 18.31 4.36 27.72
C ASP A 464 18.78 5.73 27.22
N VAL A 465 17.83 6.62 26.96
CA VAL A 465 18.04 7.95 26.39
C VAL A 465 17.26 8.98 27.20
N GLU A 466 17.94 10.04 27.62
CA GLU A 466 17.30 11.20 28.24
C GLU A 466 16.81 12.17 27.17
N VAL A 467 15.52 12.48 27.19
CA VAL A 467 14.89 13.46 26.30
C VAL A 467 14.72 14.77 27.06
N GLU A 468 15.45 15.79 26.65
CA GLU A 468 15.49 17.10 27.30
C GLU A 468 14.46 18.06 26.70
N ALA A 469 14.07 19.07 27.48
CA ALA A 469 13.16 20.11 27.00
C ALA A 469 13.75 20.86 25.78
N PRO A 470 12.90 21.34 24.85
CA PRO A 470 13.36 22.19 23.75
C PRO A 470 14.09 23.41 24.33
N THR A 471 15.24 23.77 23.77
CA THR A 471 15.93 25.01 24.15
C THR A 471 15.11 26.17 23.62
N ALA A 472 14.70 27.10 24.49
CA ALA A 472 14.02 28.32 24.07
C ALA A 472 14.85 29.04 23.00
N PRO A 473 14.25 29.55 21.92
CA PRO A 473 14.99 30.32 20.94
C PRO A 473 15.64 31.52 21.63
N LYS A 474 16.95 31.72 21.41
CA LYS A 474 17.60 32.97 21.79
C LYS A 474 16.85 34.09 21.07
N ALA A 475 16.22 34.99 21.82
CA ALA A 475 15.72 36.23 21.27
C ALA A 475 16.90 36.97 20.61
N SER A 476 16.83 37.17 19.31
CA SER A 476 17.75 37.98 18.51
C SER A 476 16.94 38.98 17.69
#